data_AF-A0A413RKV0-F1
#
_entry.id   AF-A0A413RKV0-F1
#
_cell.length_a   1.000
_cell.length_b   1.000
_cell.length_c   1.000
_cell.angle_alpha   90.00
_cell.angle_beta   90.00
_cell.angle_gamma   90.00
#
_symmetry.space_group_name_H-M   'P 1'
#
loop_
_entity.id
_entity.type
_entity.pdbx_description
1 polymer ?
#
loop_
_entity_poly.entity_id
_entity_poly.type
_entity_poly.pdbx_seq_one_letter_code
_entity_poly.pdbx_strand_id
1 'polypeptide(L)'
;AVGVAIGVGLGDLVAHVIGRGIWQIALVLFTAAIIARFIDRGAMLTTQAGVQSIVIVALPATSGGPFGRWTDAAVGGAIALAVALLTPSDPRRHPRSLGQRSIEELAGVLHTLARGLSSRSTADVEDALVRARATQPVLDDWREIATNARELSRVSPASRRYRDELAASVDAAILVDRAMRNARVLVRRALALVEADTPHDVLGVAARVDATARAADELAAAIGAGRDPERARAALTVAAQALDPFLVAPDDWQVQSLVLLHRSLAVDLLEAAGTSAKAAREALPEI
;
A
#
# COMPACT_ATOMS: atom_id res chain seq x y z
N ALA A 1 -23.39 12.44 3.70
CA ALA A 1 -24.77 12.87 4.03
C ALA A 1 -25.23 12.35 5.38
N VAL A 2 -25.32 11.02 5.58
CA VAL A 2 -25.80 10.41 6.84
C VAL A 2 -24.98 10.82 8.06
N GLY A 3 -23.63 10.75 8.00
CA GLY A 3 -22.77 11.13 9.13
C GLY A 3 -22.85 12.61 9.52
N VAL A 4 -23.03 13.51 8.54
CA VAL A 4 -23.21 14.95 8.78
C VAL A 4 -24.58 15.23 9.41
N ALA A 5 -25.64 14.57 8.92
CA ALA A 5 -26.99 14.68 9.47
C ALA A 5 -27.06 14.15 10.92
N ILE A 6 -26.36 13.05 11.21
CA ILE A 6 -26.25 12.49 12.57
C ILE A 6 -25.46 13.44 13.47
N GLY A 7 -24.33 13.99 13.00
CA GLY A 7 -23.52 14.92 13.78
C GLY A 7 -24.24 16.23 14.12
N VAL A 8 -24.96 16.80 13.16
CA VAL A 8 -25.77 18.02 13.38
C VAL A 8 -26.95 17.73 14.31
N GLY A 9 -27.66 16.62 14.12
CA GLY A 9 -28.78 16.24 14.98
C GLY A 9 -28.34 15.96 16.42
N LEU A 10 -27.21 15.29 16.61
CA LEU A 10 -26.66 15.03 17.94
C LEU A 10 -26.15 16.31 18.60
N GLY A 11 -25.52 17.20 17.85
CA GLY A 11 -25.10 18.51 18.34
C GLY A 11 -26.26 19.39 18.79
N ASP A 12 -27.38 19.36 18.06
CA ASP A 12 -28.58 20.12 18.41
C ASP A 12 -29.31 19.53 19.63
N LEU A 13 -29.35 18.19 19.75
CA LEU A 13 -29.89 17.50 20.92
C LEU A 13 -29.09 17.82 22.20
N VAL A 14 -27.75 17.78 22.10
CA VAL A 14 -26.85 18.13 23.20
C VAL A 14 -27.00 19.60 23.60
N ALA A 15 -27.11 20.50 22.61
CA ALA A 15 -27.34 21.93 22.87
C ALA A 15 -28.72 22.19 23.51
N HIS A 16 -29.73 21.37 23.18
CA HIS A 16 -31.08 21.48 23.75
C HIS A 16 -31.16 21.00 25.20
N VAL A 17 -30.44 19.93 25.54
CA VAL A 17 -30.46 19.34 26.90
C VAL A 17 -29.58 20.12 27.88
N ILE A 18 -28.42 20.63 27.43
CA ILE A 18 -27.43 21.25 28.32
C ILE A 18 -27.67 22.75 28.48
N GLY A 19 -28.25 23.42 27.47
CA GLY A 19 -28.40 24.88 27.44
C GLY A 19 -27.28 25.60 26.68
N ARG A 20 -27.46 26.90 26.43
CA ARG A 20 -26.61 27.72 25.55
C ARG A 20 -25.60 28.62 26.29
N GLY A 21 -25.18 28.22 27.49
CA GLY A 21 -24.20 28.97 28.28
C GLY A 21 -22.77 28.80 27.76
N ILE A 22 -21.98 29.87 27.74
CA ILE A 22 -20.57 29.85 27.31
C ILE A 22 -19.76 28.76 28.05
N TRP A 23 -20.00 28.60 29.35
CA TRP A 23 -19.35 27.58 30.17
C TRP A 23 -19.81 26.14 29.88
N GLN A 24 -21.06 25.96 29.45
CA GLN A 24 -21.60 24.65 29.07
C GLN A 24 -21.01 24.18 27.75
N ILE A 25 -20.90 25.09 26.78
CA ILE A 25 -20.25 24.84 25.50
C ILE A 25 -18.77 24.52 25.72
N ALA A 26 -18.06 25.29 26.56
CA ALA A 26 -16.66 25.02 26.89
C ALA A 26 -16.44 23.62 27.49
N LEU A 27 -17.34 23.17 28.39
CA LEU A 27 -17.27 21.86 29.02
C LEU A 27 -17.50 20.72 28.02
N VAL A 28 -18.48 20.86 27.13
CA VAL A 28 -18.76 19.88 26.07
C VAL A 28 -17.59 19.78 25.09
N LEU A 29 -17.03 20.92 24.68
CA LEU A 29 -15.86 20.98 23.79
C LEU A 29 -14.63 20.33 24.41
N PHE A 30 -14.36 20.61 25.69
CA PHE A 30 -13.24 20.01 26.43
C PHE A 30 -13.39 18.48 26.54
N THR A 31 -14.60 18.02 26.86
CA THR A 31 -14.88 16.57 27.01
C THR A 31 -14.81 15.84 25.67
N ALA A 32 -15.38 16.41 24.61
CA ALA A 32 -15.32 15.85 23.26
C ALA A 32 -13.88 15.79 22.72
N ALA A 33 -13.07 16.83 22.96
CA ALA A 33 -11.66 16.85 22.57
C ALA A 33 -10.83 15.80 23.33
N ILE A 34 -11.10 15.60 24.61
CA ILE A 34 -10.47 14.54 25.41
C ILE A 34 -10.86 13.16 24.87
N ILE A 35 -12.15 12.91 24.66
CA ILE A 35 -12.63 11.61 24.14
C ILE A 35 -12.05 11.34 22.74
N ALA A 36 -12.05 12.33 21.84
CA ALA A 36 -11.47 12.20 20.50
C ALA A 36 -9.97 11.88 20.55
N ARG A 37 -9.23 12.47 21.49
CA ARG A 37 -7.80 12.20 21.70
C ARG A 37 -7.52 10.78 22.20
N PHE A 38 -8.47 10.14 22.89
CA PHE A 38 -8.35 8.75 23.33
C PHE A 38 -8.79 7.74 22.27
N ILE A 39 -9.57 8.16 21.27
CA ILE A 39 -10.07 7.29 20.19
C ILE A 39 -9.10 7.26 18.99
N ASP A 40 -8.28 8.29 18.77
CA ASP A 40 -7.41 8.39 17.60
C ASP A 40 -5.94 8.71 17.95
N ARG A 41 -4.99 7.99 17.35
CA ARG A 41 -3.53 8.24 17.45
C ARG A 41 -3.02 9.23 16.39
N GLY A 42 -3.88 9.75 15.52
CA GLY A 42 -3.54 10.74 14.49
C GLY A 42 -3.86 12.20 14.87
N ALA A 43 -2.93 13.12 14.59
CA ALA A 43 -3.11 14.56 14.81
C ALA A 43 -4.26 15.19 13.97
N MET A 44 -4.69 14.52 12.91
CA MET A 44 -5.65 15.04 11.93
C MET A 44 -7.07 15.19 12.51
N LEU A 45 -7.51 14.27 13.37
CA LEU A 45 -8.83 14.33 14.00
C LEU A 45 -8.93 15.48 15.00
N THR A 46 -7.83 15.78 15.71
CA THR A 46 -7.77 16.90 16.66
C THR A 46 -7.88 18.24 15.95
N THR A 47 -7.16 18.42 14.83
CA THR A 47 -7.25 19.63 14.02
C THR A 47 -8.64 19.79 13.38
N GLN A 48 -9.24 18.70 12.89
CA GLN A 48 -10.60 18.73 12.33
C GLN A 48 -11.68 19.05 13.37
N ALA A 49 -11.58 18.47 14.58
CA ALA A 49 -12.49 18.78 15.67
C ALA A 49 -12.38 20.24 16.11
N GLY A 50 -11.16 20.79 16.17
CA GLY A 50 -10.93 22.21 16.46
C GLY A 50 -11.55 23.14 15.42
N VAL A 51 -11.33 22.86 14.13
CA VAL A 51 -11.90 23.65 13.02
C VAL A 51 -13.43 23.59 13.02
N GLN A 52 -14.03 22.41 13.22
CA GLN A 52 -15.48 22.23 13.29
C GLN A 52 -16.09 22.99 14.48
N SER A 53 -15.39 23.01 15.62
CA SER A 53 -15.83 23.70 16.83
C SER A 53 -15.85 25.23 16.65
N ILE A 54 -14.83 25.78 16.00
CA ILE A 54 -14.77 27.21 15.66
C ILE A 54 -15.91 27.59 14.72
N VAL A 55 -16.18 26.77 13.70
CA VAL A 55 -17.28 27.00 12.74
C VAL A 55 -18.65 27.01 13.45
N ILE A 56 -18.88 26.10 14.39
CA ILE A 56 -20.14 26.02 15.15
C ILE A 56 -20.34 27.24 16.07
N VAL A 57 -19.25 27.77 16.64
CA VAL A 57 -19.29 28.90 17.59
C VAL A 57 -19.28 30.26 16.87
N ALA A 58 -18.58 30.39 15.75
CA ALA A 58 -18.34 31.68 15.09
C ALA A 58 -19.44 32.11 14.12
N LEU A 59 -20.30 31.20 13.64
CA LEU A 59 -21.40 31.53 12.74
C LEU A 59 -22.61 32.06 13.53
N PRO A 60 -22.97 33.35 13.39
CA PRO A 60 -24.18 33.89 14.01
C PRO A 60 -25.40 33.14 13.47
N ALA A 61 -26.40 32.92 14.33
CA ALA A 61 -27.66 32.30 13.91
C ALA A 61 -28.31 33.14 12.80
N THR A 62 -28.20 32.70 11.55
CA THR A 62 -29.05 33.21 10.48
C THR A 62 -30.49 32.81 10.76
N SER A 63 -31.41 33.67 10.36
CA SER A 63 -32.79 33.86 10.81
C SER A 63 -33.79 32.70 10.56
N GLY A 64 -33.35 31.46 10.36
CA GLY A 64 -34.17 30.35 9.81
C GLY A 64 -34.68 29.27 10.79
N GLY A 65 -34.38 29.35 12.08
CA GLY A 65 -34.74 28.28 13.04
C GLY A 65 -34.05 26.93 12.77
N PRO A 66 -34.32 25.89 13.58
CA PRO A 66 -33.62 24.59 13.50
C PRO A 66 -33.75 23.88 12.14
N PHE A 67 -34.92 23.99 11.50
CA PHE A 67 -35.20 23.38 10.20
C PHE A 67 -34.39 24.03 9.05
N GLY A 68 -34.19 25.35 9.08
CA GLY A 68 -33.39 26.06 8.06
C GLY A 68 -31.92 25.64 8.06
N ARG A 69 -31.35 25.36 9.24
CA ARG A 69 -29.97 24.86 9.37
C ARG A 69 -29.81 23.45 8.81
N TRP A 70 -30.81 22.59 9.00
CA TRP A 70 -30.79 21.22 8.48
C TRP A 70 -30.88 21.19 6.95
N THR A 71 -31.75 22.03 6.37
CA THR A 71 -31.86 22.17 4.91
C THR A 71 -30.58 22.73 4.30
N ASP A 72 -29.97 23.76 4.90
CA ASP A 72 -28.71 24.33 4.42
C ASP A 72 -27.55 23.32 4.50
N ALA A 73 -27.47 22.53 5.58
CA ALA A 73 -26.47 21.47 5.71
C ALA A 73 -26.69 20.33 4.70
N ALA A 74 -27.94 19.95 4.43
CA ALA A 74 -28.29 18.93 3.44
C ALA A 74 -27.96 19.40 2.02
N VAL A 75 -28.31 20.64 1.66
CA VAL A 75 -28.02 21.25 0.37
C VAL A 75 -26.51 21.45 0.20
N GLY A 76 -25.82 21.98 1.21
CA GLY A 76 -24.37 22.11 1.21
C GLY A 76 -23.65 20.77 1.05
N GLY A 77 -24.12 19.72 1.74
CA GLY A 77 -23.63 18.36 1.58
C GLY A 77 -23.89 17.76 0.19
N ALA A 78 -25.05 18.05 -0.40
CA ALA A 78 -25.40 17.62 -1.76
C ALA A 78 -24.57 18.35 -2.82
N ILE A 79 -24.36 19.66 -2.67
CA ILE A 79 -23.50 20.47 -3.54
C ILE A 79 -22.04 20.01 -3.41
N ALA A 80 -21.53 19.80 -2.20
CA ALA A 80 -20.18 19.29 -1.97
C ALA A 80 -19.99 17.90 -2.60
N LEU A 81 -20.99 17.01 -2.48
CA LEU A 81 -20.99 15.70 -3.15
C LEU A 81 -21.02 15.85 -4.67
N ALA A 82 -21.85 16.75 -5.21
CA ALA A 82 -21.92 17.03 -6.64
C ALA A 82 -20.58 17.57 -7.16
N VAL A 83 -19.96 18.53 -6.46
CA VAL A 83 -18.63 19.06 -6.78
C VAL A 83 -17.59 17.96 -6.72
N ALA A 84 -17.57 17.11 -5.69
CA ALA A 84 -16.63 15.99 -5.59
C ALA A 84 -16.82 14.95 -6.71
N LEU A 85 -18.07 14.68 -7.12
CA LEU A 85 -18.39 13.77 -8.22
C LEU A 85 -18.08 14.36 -9.61
N LEU A 86 -18.21 15.68 -9.75
CA LEU A 86 -17.99 16.41 -11.01
C LEU A 86 -16.54 16.88 -11.17
N THR A 87 -15.75 16.94 -10.09
CA THR A 87 -14.33 17.30 -10.13
C THR A 87 -13.54 16.16 -10.78
N PRO A 88 -12.95 16.36 -11.97
CA PRO A 88 -12.21 15.32 -12.66
C PRO A 88 -10.90 15.03 -11.93
N SER A 89 -10.92 14.04 -11.06
CA SER A 89 -9.73 13.48 -10.41
C SER A 89 -9.49 12.12 -11.05
N ASP A 90 -8.31 11.88 -11.64
CA ASP A 90 -7.98 10.52 -12.11
C ASP A 90 -7.74 9.63 -10.87
N PRO A 91 -8.66 8.71 -10.51
CA PRO A 91 -8.57 7.91 -9.29
C PRO A 91 -7.39 6.92 -9.32
N ARG A 92 -6.73 6.75 -10.47
CA ARG A 92 -5.66 5.78 -10.68
C ARG A 92 -4.28 6.35 -10.36
N ARG A 93 -4.12 7.67 -10.43
CA ARG A 93 -2.80 8.32 -10.35
C ARG A 93 -2.10 8.03 -9.02
N HIS A 94 -2.83 8.11 -7.91
CA HIS A 94 -2.26 7.88 -6.59
C HIS A 94 -1.95 6.40 -6.33
N PRO A 95 -2.86 5.43 -6.60
CA PRO A 95 -2.54 4.01 -6.57
C PRO A 95 -1.32 3.62 -7.44
N ARG A 96 -1.22 4.14 -8.67
CA ARG A 96 -0.08 3.87 -9.56
C ARG A 96 1.24 4.38 -9.00
N SER A 97 1.25 5.59 -8.45
CA SER A 97 2.45 6.17 -7.83
C SER A 97 2.90 5.39 -6.60
N LEU A 98 1.97 4.93 -5.76
CA LEU A 98 2.30 4.07 -4.62
C LEU A 98 2.78 2.69 -5.09
N GLY A 99 2.12 2.09 -6.08
CA GLY A 99 2.54 0.81 -6.66
C GLY A 99 3.96 0.87 -7.25
N GLN A 100 4.27 1.91 -8.01
CA GLN A 100 5.63 2.15 -8.49
C GLN A 100 6.63 2.19 -7.34
N ARG A 101 6.39 3.03 -6.32
CA ARG A 101 7.29 3.16 -5.16
C ARG A 101 7.44 1.85 -4.39
N SER A 102 6.36 1.11 -4.17
CA SER A 102 6.40 -0.18 -3.47
C SER A 102 7.25 -1.21 -4.20
N ILE A 103 7.16 -1.27 -5.53
CA ILE A 103 7.93 -2.21 -6.35
C ILE A 103 9.39 -1.74 -6.47
N GLU A 104 9.65 -0.44 -6.56
CA GLU A 104 11.01 0.13 -6.50
C GLU A 104 11.71 -0.23 -5.18
N GLU A 105 11.01 -0.20 -4.05
CA GLU A 105 11.58 -0.64 -2.77
C GLU A 105 11.88 -2.14 -2.74
N LEU A 106 11.02 -2.97 -3.34
CA LEU A 106 11.28 -4.40 -3.50
C LEU A 106 12.52 -4.66 -4.37
N ALA A 107 12.60 -4.01 -5.54
CA ALA A 107 13.74 -4.10 -6.43
C ALA A 107 15.02 -3.65 -5.71
N GLY A 108 14.96 -2.55 -4.98
CA GLY A 108 16.06 -2.03 -4.19
C GLY A 108 16.55 -2.99 -3.09
N VAL A 109 15.66 -3.69 -2.40
CA VAL A 109 16.02 -4.77 -1.46
C VAL A 109 16.76 -5.89 -2.18
N LEU A 110 16.25 -6.33 -3.34
CA LEU A 110 16.85 -7.42 -4.12
C LEU A 110 18.22 -7.03 -4.69
N HIS A 111 18.41 -5.79 -5.15
CA HIS A 111 19.71 -5.28 -5.59
C HIS A 111 20.73 -5.25 -4.45
N THR A 112 20.34 -4.75 -3.27
CA THR A 112 21.25 -4.76 -2.10
C THR A 112 21.59 -6.19 -1.68
N LEU A 113 20.61 -7.11 -1.68
CA LEU A 113 20.87 -8.53 -1.41
C LEU A 113 21.84 -9.14 -2.44
N ALA A 114 21.61 -8.91 -3.74
CA ALA A 114 22.47 -9.44 -4.79
C ALA A 114 23.91 -8.90 -4.66
N ARG A 115 24.07 -7.61 -4.38
CA ARG A 115 25.38 -7.02 -4.07
C ARG A 115 26.03 -7.71 -2.88
N GLY A 116 25.33 -7.82 -1.75
CA GLY A 116 25.84 -8.45 -0.54
C GLY A 116 26.24 -9.92 -0.73
N LEU A 117 25.46 -10.69 -1.49
CA LEU A 117 25.82 -12.07 -1.86
C LEU A 117 27.06 -12.11 -2.77
N SER A 118 27.15 -11.22 -3.77
CA SER A 118 28.28 -11.19 -4.71
C SER A 118 29.60 -10.78 -4.06
N SER A 119 29.56 -9.83 -3.12
CA SER A 119 30.72 -9.35 -2.38
C SER A 119 31.00 -10.13 -1.10
N ARG A 120 30.12 -11.08 -0.73
CA ARG A 120 30.10 -11.77 0.56
C ARG A 120 30.14 -10.79 1.75
N SER A 121 29.42 -9.69 1.63
CA SER A 121 29.35 -8.61 2.62
C SER A 121 28.16 -8.83 3.55
N THR A 122 28.41 -9.26 4.78
CA THR A 122 27.38 -9.39 5.84
C THR A 122 26.63 -8.07 6.03
N ALA A 123 27.35 -6.94 6.07
CA ALA A 123 26.78 -5.62 6.27
C ALA A 123 25.79 -5.22 5.17
N ASP A 124 26.07 -5.52 3.89
CA ASP A 124 25.13 -5.26 2.80
C ASP A 124 23.87 -6.14 2.94
N VAL A 125 24.00 -7.40 3.35
CA VAL A 125 22.83 -8.29 3.54
C VAL A 125 21.98 -7.85 4.75
N GLU A 126 22.60 -7.39 5.83
CA GLU A 126 21.91 -6.76 6.96
C GLU A 126 21.15 -5.50 6.53
N ASP A 127 21.77 -4.63 5.73
CA ASP A 127 21.13 -3.43 5.20
C ASP A 127 19.92 -3.78 4.32
N ALA A 128 20.04 -4.80 3.46
CA ALA A 128 18.90 -5.32 2.70
C ALA A 128 17.74 -5.75 3.62
N LEU A 129 18.05 -6.37 4.77
CA LEU A 129 17.05 -6.83 5.72
C LEU A 129 16.38 -5.66 6.47
N VAL A 130 17.15 -4.64 6.84
CA VAL A 130 16.63 -3.41 7.46
C VAL A 130 15.72 -2.69 6.47
N ARG A 131 16.17 -2.48 5.24
CA ARG A 131 15.38 -1.88 4.16
C ARG A 131 14.08 -2.65 3.94
N ALA A 132 14.14 -3.98 3.83
CA ALA A 132 12.96 -4.81 3.62
C ALA A 132 11.92 -4.76 4.75
N ARG A 133 12.34 -4.45 5.99
CA ARG A 133 11.41 -4.24 7.12
C ARG A 133 10.76 -2.86 7.09
N ALA A 134 11.49 -1.85 6.58
CA ALA A 134 11.01 -0.49 6.47
C ALA A 134 9.96 -0.28 5.36
N THR A 135 9.74 -1.27 4.48
CA THR A 135 8.79 -1.16 3.35
C THR A 135 7.33 -1.42 3.74
N GLN A 136 7.05 -1.97 4.93
CA GLN A 136 5.67 -2.32 5.31
C GLN A 136 4.68 -1.15 5.21
N PRO A 137 5.00 0.07 5.71
CA PRO A 137 4.06 1.19 5.64
C PRO A 137 3.67 1.55 4.20
N VAL A 138 4.61 1.58 3.25
CA VAL A 138 4.29 1.94 1.86
C VAL A 138 3.46 0.87 1.15
N LEU A 139 3.63 -0.40 1.51
CA LEU A 139 2.81 -1.51 0.98
C LEU A 139 1.39 -1.46 1.54
N ASP A 140 1.26 -1.18 2.83
CA ASP A 140 -0.04 -1.03 3.49
C ASP A 140 -0.80 0.18 2.93
N ASP A 141 -0.12 1.33 2.76
CA ASP A 141 -0.66 2.54 2.14
C ASP A 141 -1.14 2.26 0.71
N TRP A 142 -0.34 1.57 -0.12
CA TRP A 142 -0.75 1.23 -1.48
C TRP A 142 -2.03 0.39 -1.48
N ARG A 143 -2.08 -0.65 -0.64
CA ARG A 143 -3.23 -1.54 -0.54
C ARG A 143 -4.49 -0.79 -0.08
N GLU A 144 -4.37 0.05 0.94
CA GLU A 144 -5.48 0.85 1.45
C GLU A 144 -6.00 1.81 0.37
N ILE A 145 -5.11 2.59 -0.25
CA ILE A 145 -5.46 3.58 -1.27
C ILE A 145 -6.06 2.91 -2.51
N ALA A 146 -5.51 1.79 -2.98
CA ALA A 146 -6.06 1.04 -4.10
C ALA A 146 -7.46 0.50 -3.79
N THR A 147 -7.67 -0.02 -2.57
CA THR A 147 -8.98 -0.52 -2.11
C THR A 147 -10.01 0.62 -2.05
N ASN A 148 -9.63 1.75 -1.45
CA ASN A 148 -10.49 2.93 -1.35
C ASN A 148 -10.86 3.48 -2.75
N ALA A 149 -9.89 3.55 -3.66
CA ALA A 149 -10.13 3.99 -5.04
C ALA A 149 -11.09 3.04 -5.77
N ARG A 150 -10.92 1.71 -5.60
CA ARG A 150 -11.82 0.70 -6.16
C ARG A 150 -13.24 0.84 -5.62
N GLU A 151 -13.43 0.99 -4.32
CA GLU A 151 -14.76 1.16 -3.73
C GLU A 151 -15.43 2.47 -4.20
N LEU A 152 -14.67 3.57 -4.28
CA LEU A 152 -15.18 4.84 -4.81
C LEU A 152 -15.62 4.73 -6.29
N SER A 153 -14.95 3.90 -7.08
CA SER A 153 -15.32 3.63 -8.48
C SER A 153 -16.65 2.87 -8.65
N ARG A 154 -17.18 2.29 -7.57
CA ARG A 154 -18.51 1.66 -7.58
C ARG A 154 -19.62 2.70 -7.59
N VAL A 155 -19.42 3.82 -6.88
CA VAL A 155 -20.43 4.87 -6.72
C VAL A 155 -20.31 6.01 -7.72
N SER A 156 -19.10 6.38 -8.15
CA SER A 156 -18.89 7.49 -9.08
C SER A 156 -19.05 7.06 -10.55
N PRO A 157 -19.97 7.67 -11.33
CA PRO A 157 -20.17 7.33 -12.75
C PRO A 157 -18.92 7.52 -13.62
N ALA A 158 -18.14 8.58 -13.36
CA ALA A 158 -16.98 8.94 -14.18
C ALA A 158 -15.80 7.95 -14.04
N SER A 159 -15.71 7.26 -12.91
CA SER A 159 -14.65 6.29 -12.62
C SER A 159 -15.07 4.83 -12.84
N ARG A 160 -16.33 4.55 -13.21
CA ARG A 160 -16.80 3.17 -13.49
C ARG A 160 -15.97 2.47 -14.57
N ARG A 161 -15.50 3.22 -15.57
CA ARG A 161 -14.65 2.71 -16.66
C ARG A 161 -13.27 2.21 -16.20
N TYR A 162 -12.85 2.55 -14.98
CA TYR A 162 -11.55 2.18 -14.42
C TYR A 162 -11.63 1.07 -13.37
N ARG A 163 -12.81 0.46 -13.18
CA ARG A 163 -13.03 -0.56 -12.14
C ARG A 163 -12.06 -1.73 -12.25
N ASP A 164 -11.87 -2.25 -13.46
CA ASP A 164 -11.01 -3.42 -13.69
C ASP A 164 -9.54 -3.07 -13.42
N GLU A 165 -9.11 -1.87 -13.83
CA GLU A 165 -7.76 -1.39 -13.57
C GLU A 165 -7.50 -1.19 -12.06
N LEU A 166 -8.47 -0.63 -11.33
CA LEU A 166 -8.37 -0.44 -9.89
C LEU A 166 -8.44 -1.78 -9.14
N ALA A 167 -9.21 -2.75 -9.62
CA ALA A 167 -9.21 -4.11 -9.10
C ALA A 167 -7.84 -4.78 -9.30
N ALA A 168 -7.27 -4.68 -10.50
CA ALA A 168 -5.93 -5.18 -10.79
C ALA A 168 -4.87 -4.51 -9.90
N SER A 169 -5.00 -3.21 -9.59
CA SER A 169 -4.10 -2.54 -8.64
C SER A 169 -4.21 -3.09 -7.22
N VAL A 170 -5.39 -3.50 -6.76
CA VAL A 170 -5.57 -4.13 -5.44
C VAL A 170 -4.91 -5.50 -5.43
N ASP A 171 -5.14 -6.30 -6.47
CA ASP A 171 -4.55 -7.64 -6.59
C ASP A 171 -3.02 -7.58 -6.67
N ALA A 172 -2.47 -6.64 -7.45
CA ALA A 172 -1.04 -6.38 -7.52
C ALA A 172 -0.44 -5.98 -6.16
N ALA A 173 -1.13 -5.11 -5.39
CA ALA A 173 -0.65 -4.72 -4.05
C ALA A 173 -0.55 -5.92 -3.09
N ILE A 174 -1.51 -6.86 -3.17
CA ILE A 174 -1.50 -8.10 -2.37
C ILE A 174 -0.31 -8.98 -2.76
N LEU A 175 -0.08 -9.16 -4.05
CA LEU A 175 0.97 -10.02 -4.59
C LEU A 175 2.37 -9.44 -4.32
N VAL A 176 2.55 -8.12 -4.44
CA VAL A 176 3.82 -7.46 -4.12
C VAL A 176 4.12 -7.49 -2.62
N ASP A 177 3.11 -7.32 -1.74
CA ASP A 177 3.29 -7.54 -0.30
C ASP A 177 3.75 -8.98 0.00
N ARG A 178 3.14 -9.98 -0.66
CA ARG A 178 3.56 -11.38 -0.56
C ARG A 178 5.00 -11.59 -1.06
N ALA A 179 5.36 -11.00 -2.20
CA ALA A 179 6.72 -11.05 -2.74
C ALA A 179 7.74 -10.42 -1.77
N MET A 180 7.42 -9.28 -1.15
CA MET A 180 8.27 -8.64 -0.13
C MET A 180 8.43 -9.52 1.12
N ARG A 181 7.37 -10.19 1.57
CA ARG A 181 7.47 -11.16 2.67
C ARG A 181 8.42 -12.31 2.32
N ASN A 182 8.32 -12.85 1.10
CA ASN A 182 9.25 -13.86 0.61
C ASN A 182 10.69 -13.33 0.51
N ALA A 183 10.88 -12.07 0.07
CA ALA A 183 12.17 -11.40 0.04
C ALA A 183 12.79 -11.32 1.44
N ARG A 184 12.02 -10.95 2.46
CA ARG A 184 12.50 -10.88 3.86
C ARG A 184 12.98 -12.24 4.38
N VAL A 185 12.30 -13.33 4.00
CA VAL A 185 12.73 -14.70 4.37
C VAL A 185 14.00 -15.07 3.61
N LEU A 186 14.07 -14.79 2.31
CA LEU A 186 15.26 -15.01 1.48
C LEU A 186 16.48 -14.27 2.03
N VAL A 187 16.36 -12.96 2.32
CA VAL A 187 17.45 -12.15 2.89
C VAL A 187 17.91 -12.69 4.24
N ARG A 188 16.97 -13.07 5.13
CA ARG A 188 17.33 -13.65 6.43
C ARG A 188 18.10 -14.96 6.29
N ARG A 189 17.70 -15.82 5.36
CA ARG A 189 18.40 -17.09 5.11
C ARG A 189 19.76 -16.86 4.46
N ALA A 190 19.86 -15.88 3.56
CA ALA A 190 21.11 -15.47 2.93
C ALA A 190 22.13 -14.95 3.95
N LEU A 191 21.67 -14.13 4.91
CA LEU A 191 22.53 -13.61 5.98
C LEU A 191 23.21 -14.74 6.76
N ALA A 192 22.42 -15.72 7.21
CA ALA A 192 22.95 -16.88 7.93
C ALA A 192 23.95 -17.71 7.11
N LEU A 193 23.86 -17.67 5.77
CA LEU A 193 24.77 -18.38 4.88
C LEU A 193 26.07 -17.61 4.66
N VAL A 194 26.00 -16.28 4.58
CA VAL A 194 27.18 -15.41 4.45
C VAL A 194 27.97 -15.36 5.76
N GLU A 195 27.30 -15.47 6.92
CA GLU A 195 27.92 -15.52 8.25
C GLU A 195 28.50 -16.89 8.62
N ALA A 196 28.20 -17.94 7.87
CA ALA A 196 28.62 -19.30 8.21
C ALA A 196 30.15 -19.47 8.13
N ASP A 197 30.73 -20.19 9.09
CA ASP A 197 32.16 -20.53 9.09
C ASP A 197 32.57 -21.33 7.85
N THR A 198 31.69 -22.22 7.39
CA THR A 198 31.88 -22.96 6.14
C THR A 198 31.51 -22.08 4.96
N PRO A 199 32.41 -21.82 4.00
CA PRO A 199 32.11 -20.99 2.84
C PRO A 199 31.15 -21.71 1.88
N HIS A 200 30.10 -21.00 1.46
CA HIS A 200 29.13 -21.47 0.46
C HIS A 200 29.30 -20.67 -0.85
N ASP A 201 29.10 -21.30 -2.01
CA ASP A 201 29.10 -20.58 -3.29
C ASP A 201 27.72 -19.98 -3.58
N VAL A 202 27.56 -18.70 -3.27
CA VAL A 202 26.31 -17.94 -3.44
C VAL A 202 26.29 -17.07 -4.70
N LEU A 203 27.34 -17.09 -5.54
CA LEU A 203 27.43 -16.22 -6.72
C LEU A 203 26.32 -16.53 -7.75
N GLY A 204 25.99 -17.81 -7.91
CA GLY A 204 24.88 -18.24 -8.76
C GLY A 204 23.52 -17.70 -8.30
N VAL A 205 23.30 -17.63 -6.98
CA VAL A 205 22.09 -17.03 -6.39
C VAL A 205 22.10 -15.52 -6.57
N ALA A 206 23.25 -14.86 -6.30
CA ALA A 206 23.41 -13.42 -6.45
C ALA A 206 22.98 -12.93 -7.84
N ALA A 207 23.47 -13.58 -8.90
CA ALA A 207 23.14 -13.23 -10.29
C ALA A 207 21.63 -13.36 -10.60
N ARG A 208 20.96 -14.37 -10.06
CA ARG A 208 19.53 -14.60 -10.26
C ARG A 208 18.68 -13.60 -9.49
N VAL A 209 19.07 -13.28 -8.26
CA VAL A 209 18.42 -12.23 -7.46
C VAL A 209 18.53 -10.89 -8.18
N ASP A 210 19.70 -10.55 -8.71
CA ASP A 210 19.92 -9.31 -9.48
C ASP A 210 19.10 -9.26 -10.78
N ALA A 211 18.98 -10.38 -11.50
CA ALA A 211 18.10 -10.50 -12.67
C ALA A 211 16.62 -10.25 -12.31
N THR A 212 16.18 -10.77 -11.15
CA THR A 212 14.82 -10.54 -10.66
C THR A 212 14.61 -9.10 -10.21
N ALA A 213 15.63 -8.47 -9.60
CA ALA A 213 15.60 -7.08 -9.20
C ALA A 213 15.41 -6.15 -10.41
N ARG A 214 16.20 -6.35 -11.47
CA ARG A 214 16.04 -5.62 -12.75
C ARG A 214 14.66 -5.82 -13.38
N ALA A 215 14.12 -7.03 -13.31
CA ALA A 215 12.78 -7.31 -13.82
C ALA A 215 11.68 -6.63 -12.99
N ALA A 216 11.90 -6.48 -11.67
CA ALA A 216 11.03 -5.71 -10.78
C ALA A 216 11.11 -4.19 -11.07
N ASP A 217 12.28 -3.64 -11.43
CA ASP A 217 12.38 -2.23 -11.88
C ASP A 217 11.51 -1.97 -13.12
N GLU A 218 11.56 -2.88 -14.10
CA GLU A 218 10.71 -2.80 -15.30
C GLU A 218 9.22 -2.88 -14.94
N LEU A 219 8.86 -3.70 -13.95
CA LEU A 219 7.50 -3.78 -13.44
C LEU A 219 7.07 -2.46 -12.78
N ALA A 220 7.92 -1.88 -11.93
CA ALA A 220 7.66 -0.61 -11.29
C ALA A 220 7.43 0.51 -12.32
N ALA A 221 8.29 0.58 -13.34
CA ALA A 221 8.19 1.56 -14.41
C ALA A 221 6.89 1.39 -15.22
N ALA A 222 6.46 0.17 -15.48
CA ALA A 222 5.20 -0.11 -16.18
C ALA A 222 3.97 0.30 -15.35
N ILE A 223 3.93 -0.09 -14.07
CA ILE A 223 2.84 0.25 -13.14
C ILE A 223 2.72 1.76 -12.95
N GLY A 224 3.84 2.45 -12.71
CA GLY A 224 3.87 3.90 -12.52
C GLY A 224 3.32 4.66 -13.74
N ALA A 225 3.65 4.20 -14.94
CA ALA A 225 3.15 4.77 -16.18
C ALA A 225 1.74 4.29 -16.57
N GLY A 226 1.20 3.29 -15.88
CA GLY A 226 -0.09 2.67 -16.23
C GLY A 226 -0.08 1.97 -17.59
N ARG A 227 1.04 1.34 -17.94
CA ARG A 227 1.25 0.58 -19.17
C ARG A 227 1.15 -0.92 -18.89
N ASP A 228 0.88 -1.72 -19.92
CA ASP A 228 0.98 -3.18 -19.82
C ASP A 228 2.44 -3.58 -19.48
N PRO A 229 2.68 -4.33 -18.39
CA PRO A 229 4.02 -4.78 -17.98
C PRO A 229 4.55 -5.96 -18.81
N GLU A 230 4.37 -5.98 -20.13
CA GLU A 230 4.81 -7.07 -21.01
C GLU A 230 6.33 -7.35 -20.92
N ARG A 231 7.15 -6.29 -20.94
CA ARG A 231 8.61 -6.41 -20.79
C ARG A 231 9.00 -6.99 -19.43
N ALA A 232 8.33 -6.55 -18.37
CA ALA A 232 8.57 -7.05 -17.03
C ALA A 232 8.15 -8.53 -16.92
N ARG A 233 7.01 -8.92 -17.50
CA ARG A 233 6.59 -10.33 -17.57
C ARG A 233 7.65 -11.18 -18.28
N ALA A 234 8.13 -10.76 -19.44
CA ALA A 234 9.16 -11.49 -20.18
C ALA A 234 10.46 -11.64 -19.36
N ALA A 235 10.93 -10.55 -18.74
CA ALA A 235 12.13 -10.58 -17.91
C ALA A 235 11.97 -11.45 -16.66
N LEU A 236 10.81 -11.38 -15.98
CA LEU A 236 10.48 -12.22 -14.83
C LEU A 236 10.37 -13.69 -15.22
N THR A 237 9.84 -14.02 -16.41
CA THR A 237 9.78 -15.39 -16.91
C THR A 237 11.19 -15.94 -17.12
N VAL A 238 12.09 -15.18 -17.74
CA VAL A 238 13.49 -15.59 -17.91
C VAL A 238 14.18 -15.76 -16.55
N ALA A 239 13.96 -14.84 -15.61
CA ALA A 239 14.50 -14.95 -14.26
C ALA A 239 13.97 -16.20 -13.54
N ALA A 240 12.68 -16.50 -13.66
CA ALA A 240 12.04 -17.69 -13.07
C ALA A 240 12.58 -19.00 -13.66
N GLN A 241 12.79 -19.06 -14.98
CA GLN A 241 13.36 -20.23 -15.68
C GLN A 241 14.79 -20.55 -15.22
N ALA A 242 15.52 -19.57 -14.68
CA ALA A 242 16.86 -19.79 -14.15
C ALA A 242 16.87 -20.40 -12.73
N LEU A 243 15.71 -20.57 -12.06
CA LEU A 243 15.61 -20.98 -10.65
C LEU A 243 15.54 -22.51 -10.46
N ASP A 244 16.48 -23.23 -11.07
CA ASP A 244 16.71 -24.64 -10.82
C ASP A 244 17.76 -24.81 -9.70
N PRO A 245 17.38 -25.32 -8.51
CA PRO A 245 18.30 -25.49 -7.38
C PRO A 245 19.45 -26.45 -7.70
N PHE A 246 19.19 -27.52 -8.46
CA PHE A 246 20.18 -28.55 -8.78
C PHE A 246 21.19 -28.09 -9.82
N LEU A 247 20.83 -27.12 -10.67
CA LEU A 247 21.78 -26.45 -11.56
C LEU A 247 22.56 -25.33 -10.88
N VAL A 248 21.95 -24.63 -9.92
CA VAL A 248 22.62 -23.53 -9.21
C VAL A 248 23.69 -24.05 -8.26
N ALA A 249 23.36 -25.08 -7.49
CA ALA A 249 24.21 -25.59 -6.43
C ALA A 249 23.96 -27.10 -6.25
N PRO A 250 24.52 -27.96 -7.13
CA PRO A 250 24.23 -29.39 -7.15
C PRO A 250 24.43 -30.10 -5.80
N ASP A 251 25.48 -29.72 -5.07
CA ASP A 251 25.94 -30.41 -3.85
C ASP A 251 25.78 -29.58 -2.57
N ASP A 252 25.06 -28.45 -2.61
CA ASP A 252 24.90 -27.53 -1.47
C ASP A 252 23.42 -27.24 -1.21
N TRP A 253 22.82 -28.06 -0.34
CA TRP A 253 21.39 -27.96 -0.01
C TRP A 253 21.05 -26.63 0.69
N GLN A 254 22.01 -25.99 1.35
CA GLN A 254 21.79 -24.68 1.97
C GLN A 254 21.64 -23.60 0.91
N VAL A 255 22.45 -23.62 -0.15
CA VAL A 255 22.31 -22.70 -1.29
C VAL A 255 21.06 -23.03 -2.11
N GLN A 256 20.77 -24.32 -2.33
CA GLN A 256 19.51 -24.75 -2.95
C GLN A 256 18.29 -24.19 -2.21
N SER A 257 18.32 -24.12 -0.88
CA SER A 257 17.23 -23.54 -0.09
C SER A 257 16.96 -22.07 -0.42
N LEU A 258 17.99 -21.29 -0.77
CA LEU A 258 17.81 -19.90 -1.23
C LEU A 258 17.09 -19.85 -2.59
N VAL A 259 17.45 -20.73 -3.52
CA VAL A 259 16.79 -20.83 -4.82
C VAL A 259 15.32 -21.20 -4.65
N LEU A 260 15.01 -22.16 -3.77
CA LEU A 260 13.63 -22.55 -3.46
C LEU A 260 12.79 -21.40 -2.88
N LEU A 261 13.36 -20.59 -1.99
CA LEU A 261 12.70 -19.40 -1.45
C LEU A 261 12.48 -18.34 -2.54
N HIS A 262 13.46 -18.15 -3.41
CA HIS A 262 13.40 -17.20 -4.53
C HIS A 262 12.31 -17.58 -5.54
N ARG A 263 12.06 -18.87 -5.79
CA ARG A 263 10.96 -19.33 -6.67
C ARG A 263 9.60 -18.77 -6.27
N SER A 264 9.30 -18.73 -4.97
CA SER A 264 8.02 -18.18 -4.48
C SER A 264 7.90 -16.68 -4.75
N LEU A 265 8.99 -15.93 -4.57
CA LEU A 265 9.05 -14.51 -4.87
C LEU A 265 8.86 -14.24 -6.37
N ALA A 266 9.49 -15.02 -7.24
CA ALA A 266 9.38 -14.86 -8.69
C ALA A 266 7.96 -15.12 -9.18
N VAL A 267 7.27 -16.13 -8.64
CA VAL A 267 5.86 -16.41 -8.93
C VAL A 267 4.97 -15.24 -8.53
N ASP A 268 5.13 -14.70 -7.32
CA ASP A 268 4.32 -13.58 -6.85
C ASP A 268 4.50 -12.32 -7.73
N LEU A 269 5.73 -12.05 -8.19
CA LEU A 269 6.02 -10.97 -9.13
C LEU A 269 5.43 -11.21 -10.53
N LEU A 270 5.49 -12.45 -11.03
CA LEU A 270 4.86 -12.81 -12.31
C LEU A 270 3.34 -12.62 -12.26
N GLU A 271 2.71 -13.06 -11.17
CA GLU A 271 1.28 -12.84 -10.93
C GLU A 271 0.96 -11.35 -10.81
N ALA A 272 1.78 -10.57 -10.08
CA ALA A 272 1.61 -9.12 -9.96
C ALA A 272 1.74 -8.40 -11.32
N ALA A 273 2.55 -8.94 -12.23
CA ALA A 273 2.68 -8.48 -13.60
C ALA A 273 1.54 -8.93 -14.53
N GLY A 274 0.50 -9.60 -14.00
CA GLY A 274 -0.68 -10.02 -14.74
C GLY A 274 -0.60 -11.43 -15.35
N THR A 275 0.41 -12.23 -14.98
CA THR A 275 0.49 -13.64 -15.39
C THR A 275 -0.49 -14.47 -14.56
N SER A 276 -1.15 -15.46 -15.16
CA SER A 276 -1.99 -16.37 -14.37
C SER A 276 -1.16 -17.19 -13.38
N ALA A 277 -1.72 -17.51 -12.22
CA ALA A 277 -1.05 -18.32 -11.19
C ALA A 277 -0.55 -19.68 -11.72
N LYS A 278 -1.25 -20.27 -12.69
CA LYS A 278 -0.82 -21.51 -13.36
C LYS A 278 0.43 -21.26 -14.22
N ALA A 279 0.36 -20.31 -15.14
CA ALA A 279 1.48 -19.99 -16.02
C ALA A 279 2.71 -19.48 -15.26
N ALA A 280 2.53 -18.75 -14.17
CA ALA A 280 3.63 -18.29 -13.31
C ALA A 280 4.39 -19.47 -12.67
N ARG A 281 3.67 -20.54 -12.27
CA ARG A 281 4.30 -21.77 -11.73
C ARG A 281 4.93 -22.62 -12.83
N GLU A 282 4.29 -22.72 -13.99
CA GLU A 282 4.81 -23.45 -15.16
C GLU A 282 6.07 -22.79 -15.74
N ALA A 283 6.31 -21.51 -15.48
CA ALA A 283 7.55 -20.83 -15.86
C ALA A 283 8.78 -21.30 -15.07
N LEU A 284 8.59 -21.94 -13.92
CA LEU A 284 9.68 -22.45 -13.10
C LEU A 284 10.18 -23.81 -13.63
N PRO A 285 11.47 -24.13 -13.49
CA PRO A 285 11.99 -25.47 -13.74
C PRO A 285 11.29 -26.53 -12.89
N GLU A 286 11.01 -27.70 -13.48
CA GLU A 286 10.57 -28.88 -12.74
C GLU A 286 11.72 -29.42 -11.88
N ILE A 287 11.42 -29.77 -10.63
CA ILE A 287 12.38 -30.21 -9.60
C ILE A 287 11.91 -31.50 -8.93
#